data_AF-A0A2D4INN2-F1
#
_entry.id   AF-A0A2D4INN2-F1
#
_cell.length_a   1.000
_cell.length_b   1.000
_cell.length_c   1.000
_cell.angle_alpha   90.00
_cell.angle_beta   90.00
_cell.angle_gamma   90.00
#
_symmetry.space_group_name_H-M   'P 1'
#
loop_
_entity.id
_entity.type
_entity.pdbx_description
1 polymer ?
#
loop_
_entity_poly.entity_id
_entity_poly.type
_entity_poly.pdbx_seq_one_letter_code
_entity_poly.pdbx_strand_id
1 'polypeptide(L)'
;ELYSQYYPSQWSMIVAITGVLIGDAADWVAGLHTDHARELINIDLFLDSFKKQFDDKTRIHQTEDEIMSLKQSGRPASDYVKDFKRLAGKLRTWPERLLICEF
;
A
#
# COMPACT_ATOMS: atom_id res chain seq x y z
N GLU A 1 16.58 -12.86 5.66
CA GLU A 1 15.17 -13.25 5.49
C GLU A 1 14.37 -12.77 6.70
N LEU A 2 13.47 -11.80 6.52
CA LEU A 2 12.82 -11.07 7.64
C LEU A 2 11.75 -11.91 8.39
N TYR A 3 11.38 -13.09 7.87
CA TYR A 3 10.24 -13.89 8.36
C TYR A 3 10.52 -15.40 8.46
N SER A 4 11.77 -15.83 8.32
CA SER A 4 12.17 -17.25 8.37
C SER A 4 11.82 -17.94 9.69
N GLN A 5 11.64 -17.17 10.76
CA GLN A 5 11.20 -17.66 12.08
C GLN A 5 9.69 -18.01 12.14
N TYR A 6 8.87 -17.53 11.21
CA TYR A 6 7.42 -17.74 11.21
C TYR A 6 6.94 -18.71 10.13
N TYR A 7 7.71 -18.84 9.04
CA TYR A 7 7.36 -19.68 7.91
C TYR A 7 8.52 -20.60 7.53
N PRO A 8 8.29 -21.92 7.38
CA PRO A 8 9.34 -22.87 7.05
C PRO A 8 9.84 -22.76 5.61
N SER A 9 9.14 -22.01 4.75
CA SER A 9 9.55 -21.74 3.37
C SER A 9 8.84 -20.51 2.81
N GLN A 10 9.35 -19.95 1.71
CA GLN A 10 8.66 -18.88 0.97
C GLN A 10 7.31 -19.34 0.43
N TRP A 11 7.22 -20.61 -0.03
CA TRP A 11 5.96 -21.22 -0.44
C TRP A 11 4.91 -21.17 0.67
N SER A 12 5.28 -21.54 1.89
CA SER A 12 4.37 -21.49 3.04
C SER A 12 3.87 -20.07 3.34
N MET A 13 4.71 -19.06 3.11
CA MET A 13 4.31 -17.66 3.27
C MET A 13 3.33 -17.24 2.16
N ILE A 14 3.60 -17.62 0.91
CA ILE A 14 2.70 -17.33 -0.21
C ILE A 14 1.34 -17.99 0.04
N VAL A 15 1.30 -19.26 0.43
CA VAL A 15 0.06 -19.97 0.77
C VAL A 15 -0.71 -19.28 1.92
N ALA A 16 -0.01 -18.80 2.94
CA ALA A 16 -0.65 -18.08 4.04
C ALA A 16 -1.28 -16.76 3.60
N ILE A 17 -0.61 -16.01 2.70
CA ILE A 17 -1.13 -14.76 2.14
C ILE A 17 -2.32 -15.04 1.22
N THR A 18 -2.19 -16.02 0.31
CA THR A 18 -3.24 -16.30 -0.68
C THR A 18 -4.48 -16.91 -0.05
N GLY A 19 -4.35 -17.64 1.06
CA GLY A 19 -5.46 -18.27 1.77
C GLY A 19 -6.49 -17.30 2.37
N VAL A 20 -6.15 -16.01 2.50
CA VAL A 20 -7.08 -14.98 3.01
C VAL A 20 -7.67 -14.08 1.91
N LEU A 21 -7.26 -14.27 0.65
CA LEU A 21 -7.73 -13.45 -0.46
C LEU A 21 -9.12 -13.88 -0.92
N ILE A 22 -9.91 -12.91 -1.35
CA ILE A 22 -11.29 -13.08 -1.81
C ILE A 22 -11.55 -12.20 -3.05
N GLY A 23 -12.57 -12.54 -3.84
CA GLY A 23 -12.96 -11.81 -5.04
C GLY A 23 -11.82 -11.72 -6.06
N ASP A 24 -11.67 -10.55 -6.69
CA ASP A 24 -10.67 -10.29 -7.74
C ASP A 24 -9.23 -10.68 -7.34
N ALA A 25 -8.90 -10.59 -6.05
CA ALA A 25 -7.58 -11.01 -5.55
C ALA A 25 -7.41 -12.53 -5.55
N ALA A 26 -8.45 -13.29 -5.25
CA ALA A 26 -8.43 -14.75 -5.34
C ALA A 26 -8.38 -15.21 -6.81
N ASP A 27 -9.16 -14.57 -7.69
CA ASP A 27 -9.18 -14.87 -9.12
C ASP A 27 -7.83 -14.60 -9.78
N TRP A 28 -7.18 -13.49 -9.41
CA TRP A 28 -5.83 -13.16 -9.86
C TRP A 28 -4.81 -14.24 -9.45
N VAL A 29 -4.86 -14.72 -8.21
CA VAL A 29 -3.98 -15.81 -7.74
C VAL A 29 -4.26 -17.13 -8.47
N ALA A 30 -5.53 -17.45 -8.75
CA ALA A 30 -5.89 -18.62 -9.53
C ALA A 30 -5.28 -18.59 -10.94
N GLY A 31 -5.20 -17.39 -11.55
CA GLY A 31 -4.46 -17.16 -12.80
C GLY A 31 -2.98 -17.51 -12.67
N LEU A 32 -2.31 -17.04 -11.62
CA LEU A 32 -0.89 -17.37 -11.37
C LEU A 32 -0.64 -18.88 -11.23
N HIS A 33 -1.57 -19.60 -10.60
CA HIS A 33 -1.48 -21.07 -10.48
C HIS A 33 -1.63 -21.76 -11.84
N THR A 34 -2.54 -21.27 -12.68
CA THR A 34 -2.76 -21.78 -14.03
C THR A 34 -1.53 -21.59 -14.92
N ASP A 35 -0.85 -20.45 -14.77
CA ASP A 35 0.31 -20.08 -15.58
C ASP A 35 1.63 -20.63 -15.04
N HIS A 36 1.62 -21.36 -13.92
CA HIS A 36 2.82 -21.77 -13.19
C HIS A 36 3.79 -20.60 -12.94
N ALA A 37 3.24 -19.46 -12.56
CA ALA A 37 3.97 -18.21 -12.46
C ALA A 37 5.09 -18.27 -11.42
N ARG A 38 6.24 -17.66 -11.74
CA ARG A 38 7.43 -17.62 -10.86
C ARG A 38 7.18 -16.87 -9.53
N GLU A 39 6.16 -16.01 -9.51
CA GLU A 39 5.64 -15.31 -8.36
C GLU A 39 5.26 -16.30 -7.25
N LEU A 40 4.76 -17.49 -7.60
CA LEU A 40 4.34 -18.49 -6.62
C LEU A 40 5.49 -19.17 -5.88
N ILE A 41 6.75 -19.01 -6.32
CA ILE A 41 7.92 -19.63 -5.67
C ILE A 41 8.90 -18.60 -5.09
N ASN A 42 8.65 -17.31 -5.31
CA ASN A 42 9.50 -16.23 -4.84
C ASN A 42 8.63 -15.13 -4.21
N ILE A 43 8.76 -14.97 -2.90
CA ILE A 43 7.91 -14.04 -2.14
C ILE A 43 8.10 -12.58 -2.56
N ASP A 44 9.32 -12.17 -2.92
CA ASP A 44 9.59 -10.79 -3.32
C ASP A 44 8.91 -10.47 -4.65
N LEU A 45 8.94 -11.43 -5.60
CA LEU A 45 8.22 -11.32 -6.86
C LEU A 45 6.70 -11.32 -6.64
N PHE A 46 6.20 -12.19 -5.77
CA PHE A 46 4.78 -12.22 -5.41
C PHE A 46 4.32 -10.86 -4.87
N LEU A 47 5.01 -10.31 -3.87
CA LEU A 47 4.62 -9.06 -3.22
C LEU A 47 4.73 -7.86 -4.17
N ASP A 48 5.73 -7.83 -5.05
CA ASP A 48 5.85 -6.78 -6.06
C ASP A 48 4.70 -6.83 -7.07
N SER A 49 4.39 -8.02 -7.62
CA SER A 49 3.28 -8.21 -8.55
C SER A 49 1.91 -7.95 -7.89
N PHE A 50 1.72 -8.42 -6.65
CA PHE A 50 0.50 -8.19 -5.87
C PHE A 50 0.30 -6.70 -5.60
N LYS A 51 1.36 -5.98 -5.21
CA LYS A 51 1.31 -4.53 -5.05
C LYS A 51 1.01 -3.84 -6.37
N LYS A 52 1.64 -4.23 -7.48
CA LYS A 52 1.37 -3.62 -8.80
C LYS A 52 -0.07 -3.79 -9.25
N GLN A 53 -0.68 -4.93 -8.93
CA GLN A 53 -2.05 -5.26 -9.31
C GLN A 53 -3.09 -4.54 -8.44
N PHE A 54 -2.86 -4.45 -7.13
CA PHE A 54 -3.89 -4.02 -6.16
C PHE A 54 -3.55 -2.71 -5.41
N ASP A 55 -2.36 -2.14 -5.55
CA ASP A 55 -2.05 -0.84 -4.95
C ASP A 55 -2.68 0.28 -5.78
N ASP A 56 -3.43 1.14 -5.11
CA ASP A 56 -4.04 2.31 -5.73
C ASP A 56 -2.99 3.39 -5.95
N LYS A 57 -2.50 3.48 -7.18
CA LYS A 57 -1.53 4.50 -7.61
C LYS A 57 -2.07 5.93 -7.51
N THR A 58 -3.40 6.11 -7.49
CA THR A 58 -4.04 7.42 -7.36
C THR A 58 -4.13 7.90 -5.92
N ARG A 59 -4.00 6.98 -4.94
CA ARG A 59 -4.10 7.30 -3.51
C ARG A 59 -3.08 8.32 -3.03
N ILE A 60 -1.87 8.34 -3.62
CA ILE A 60 -0.84 9.33 -3.29
C ILE A 60 -1.28 10.73 -3.74
N HIS A 61 -1.68 10.87 -5.01
CA HIS A 61 -2.16 12.15 -5.54
C HIS A 61 -3.41 12.65 -4.81
N GLN A 62 -4.36 11.76 -4.48
CA GLN A 62 -5.52 12.11 -3.67
C GLN A 62 -5.12 12.61 -2.28
N THR A 63 -4.16 11.94 -1.63
CA THR A 63 -3.65 12.37 -0.31
C THR A 63 -2.95 13.73 -0.41
N GLU A 64 -2.20 13.99 -1.48
CA GLU A 64 -1.60 15.31 -1.75
C GLU A 64 -2.66 16.40 -1.88
N ASP A 65 -3.69 16.17 -2.71
CA ASP A 65 -4.78 17.13 -2.91
C ASP A 65 -5.59 17.36 -1.63
N GLU A 66 -5.79 16.32 -0.81
CA GLU A 66 -6.40 16.43 0.53
C GLU A 66 -5.54 17.30 1.47
N ILE A 67 -4.21 17.15 1.45
CA ILE A 67 -3.30 17.98 2.26
C ILE A 67 -3.31 19.44 1.77
N MET A 68 -3.22 19.68 0.46
CA MET A 68 -3.23 21.03 -0.11
C MET A 68 -4.55 21.77 0.12
N SER A 69 -5.66 21.05 0.14
CA SER A 69 -6.98 21.62 0.44
C SER A 69 -7.27 21.75 1.94
N LEU A 70 -6.43 21.19 2.81
CA LEU A 70 -6.64 21.22 4.26
C LEU A 70 -6.45 22.64 4.80
N LYS A 71 -7.52 23.21 5.35
CA LYS A 71 -7.51 24.53 5.99
C LYS A 71 -8.02 24.45 7.43
N GLN A 72 -7.44 25.26 8.31
CA GLN A 72 -7.92 25.38 9.69
C GLN A 72 -9.28 26.08 9.74
N SER A 73 -9.62 27.05 8.87
CA SER A 73 -10.98 27.61 8.71
C SER A 73 -11.83 27.80 9.99
N GLY A 74 -11.23 28.29 11.09
CA GLY A 74 -11.93 28.57 12.35
C GLY A 74 -12.12 27.39 13.32
N ARG A 75 -11.66 26.17 12.98
CA ARG A 75 -11.60 25.05 13.94
C ARG A 75 -10.33 25.12 14.82
N PRO A 76 -10.31 24.45 15.98
CA PRO A 76 -9.13 24.37 16.83
C PRO A 76 -7.89 23.89 16.06
N ALA A 77 -6.74 24.49 16.36
CA ALA A 77 -5.47 24.10 15.74
C ALA A 77 -5.13 22.62 15.99
N SER A 78 -5.55 22.07 17.13
CA SER A 78 -5.41 20.64 17.45
C SER A 78 -6.07 19.74 16.41
N ASP A 79 -7.25 20.12 15.92
CA ASP A 79 -8.02 19.32 14.96
C ASP A 79 -7.41 19.42 13.56
N TYR A 80 -6.88 20.59 13.21
CA TYR A 80 -6.04 20.76 12.02
C TYR A 80 -4.81 19.85 12.07
N VAL A 81 -4.03 19.92 13.15
CA VAL A 81 -2.81 19.13 13.32
C VAL A 81 -3.11 17.63 13.29
N LYS A 82 -4.21 17.19 13.91
CA LYS A 82 -4.63 15.79 13.90
C LYS A 82 -4.93 15.30 12.49
N ASP A 83 -5.70 16.05 11.71
CA ASP A 83 -6.01 15.70 10.33
C ASP A 83 -4.77 15.72 9.44
N PHE A 84 -3.91 16.74 9.57
CA PHE A 84 -2.66 16.83 8.84
C PHE A 84 -1.76 15.63 9.12
N LYS A 85 -1.56 15.27 10.39
CA LYS A 85 -0.77 14.09 10.78
C LYS A 85 -1.36 12.79 10.22
N ARG A 86 -2.69 12.65 10.23
CA ARG A 86 -3.38 11.50 9.65
C ARG A 86 -3.10 11.38 8.15
N LEU A 87 -3.14 12.48 7.41
CA LEU A 87 -2.87 12.50 5.97
C LEU A 87 -1.38 12.28 5.66
N ALA A 88 -0.50 12.99 6.37
CA ALA A 88 0.95 12.85 6.24
C ALA A 88 1.41 11.41 6.53
N GLY A 89 0.78 10.73 7.50
CA GLY A 89 1.09 9.33 7.82
C GLY A 89 0.74 8.33 6.71
N LYS A 90 -0.09 8.71 5.72
CA LYS A 90 -0.36 7.89 4.54
C LYS A 90 0.75 8.02 3.49
N LEU A 91 1.58 9.06 3.56
CA LEU A 91 2.68 9.30 2.64
C LEU A 91 3.90 8.49 3.08
N ARG A 92 4.47 7.70 2.16
CA ARG A 92 5.76 7.03 2.39
C ARG A 92 6.94 8.00 2.37
N THR A 93 6.85 9.01 1.52
CA THR A 93 7.83 10.08 1.32
C THR A 93 7.08 11.38 1.06
N TRP A 94 7.65 12.52 1.44
CA TRP A 94 7.07 13.82 1.12
C TRP A 94 7.17 14.10 -0.39
N PRO A 95 6.05 14.28 -1.09
CA PRO A 95 6.03 14.66 -2.49
C PRO A 95 6.58 16.08 -2.68
N GLU A 96 7.40 16.30 -3.70
CA GLU A 96 7.98 17.62 -4.01
C GLU A 96 6.90 18.70 -4.16
N ARG A 97 5.75 18.33 -4.72
CA ARG A 97 4.60 19.23 -4.91
C ARG A 97 4.13 19.85 -3.59
N LEU A 98 4.22 19.12 -2.47
CA LEU A 98 3.88 19.62 -1.13
C LEU A 98 5.02 20.44 -0.50
N LEU A 99 6.25 20.28 -0.97
CA LEU A 99 7.43 21.02 -0.49
C LEU A 99 7.59 22.37 -1.19
N ILE A 100 6.99 22.53 -2.37
CA ILE A 100 7.12 23.71 -3.24
C ILE A 100 5.95 24.71 -3.05
N CYS A 101 4.97 24.41 -2.19
CA CYS A 101 3.93 25.39 -1.86
C CYS A 101 4.52 26.55 -1.05
N GLU A 102 4.79 27.67 -1.73
CA GLU A 102 5.02 28.96 -1.07
C GLU A 102 3.76 29.33 -0.28
N PHE A 103 3.94 29.53 1.03
CA PHE A 103 2.92 29.95 1.99
C PHE A 103 2.53 31.42 1.82
#